data_AF-E3BN79-F1
#
_entry.id   AF-E3BN79-F1
#
_cell.length_a   1.000
_cell.length_b   1.000
_cell.length_c   1.000
_cell.angle_alpha   90.00
_cell.angle_beta   90.00
_cell.angle_gamma   90.00
#
_symmetry.space_group_name_H-M   'P 1'
#
loop_
_entity.id
_entity.type
_entity.pdbx_description
1 polymer ?
#
loop_
_entity_poly.entity_id
_entity_poly.type
_entity_poly.pdbx_seq_one_letter_code
_entity_poly.pdbx_strand_id
1 'polypeptide(L)'
;MFARKHWVNMPLQKKTVSATIIDKKVVTQLNADDQYWICVRSRMLGLKYEFLASAHNFSVMNLGGSGRLTYEGKFLVHFEPDKR
;
A
#
# COMPACT_ATOMS: atom_id res chain seq x y z
N MET A 1 39.41 -1.69 -18.08
CA MET A 1 38.31 -0.74 -17.86
C MET A 1 37.33 -1.35 -16.86
N PHE A 2 37.31 -0.86 -15.62
CA PHE A 2 36.42 -1.39 -14.57
C PHE A 2 35.06 -0.71 -14.68
N ALA A 3 34.06 -1.44 -15.19
CA ALA A 3 32.67 -1.00 -15.13
C ALA A 3 32.17 -1.13 -13.68
N ARG A 4 32.36 -0.07 -12.89
CA ARG A 4 31.61 0.12 -11.64
C ARG A 4 30.13 0.23 -12.04
N LYS A 5 29.40 -0.89 -11.97
CA LYS A 5 27.94 -0.89 -11.98
C LYS A 5 27.49 -0.08 -10.76
N HIS A 6 27.32 1.22 -10.96
CA HIS A 6 26.42 1.99 -10.10
C HIS A 6 25.09 1.26 -10.14
N TRP A 7 24.67 0.67 -9.02
CA TRP A 7 23.26 0.38 -8.79
C TRP A 7 22.57 1.74 -8.62
N VAL A 8 22.47 2.48 -9.73
CA VAL A 8 21.72 3.72 -9.85
C VAL A 8 20.28 3.37 -9.54
N ASN A 9 19.75 3.90 -8.44
CA ASN A 9 18.33 4.11 -8.15
C ASN A 9 17.42 3.27 -9.03
N MET A 10 17.29 1.97 -8.75
CA MET A 10 16.20 1.21 -9.36
C MET A 10 14.95 1.84 -8.77
N PRO A 11 14.11 2.55 -9.57
CA PRO A 11 12.90 3.16 -9.03
C PRO A 11 12.15 2.03 -8.35
N LEU A 12 11.80 2.24 -7.08
CA LEU A 12 11.08 1.25 -6.30
C LEU A 12 9.84 0.90 -7.13
N GLN A 13 9.82 -0.31 -7.70
CA GLN A 13 8.90 -0.61 -8.79
C GLN A 13 7.47 -0.54 -8.23
N LYS A 14 6.69 0.43 -8.72
CA LYS A 14 5.27 0.54 -8.38
C LYS A 14 4.56 -0.72 -8.86
N LYS A 15 3.95 -1.43 -7.93
CA LYS A 15 3.20 -2.65 -8.20
C LYS A 15 1.72 -2.36 -8.01
N THR A 16 0.91 -2.82 -8.95
CA THR A 16 -0.54 -2.69 -8.89
C THR A 16 -1.16 -4.07 -8.79
N VAL A 17 -2.02 -4.28 -7.79
CA VAL A 17 -2.69 -5.56 -7.54
C VAL A 17 -4.16 -5.34 -7.22
N SER A 18 -5.02 -6.26 -7.64
CA SER A 18 -6.42 -6.26 -7.25
C SER A 18 -6.56 -6.81 -5.83
N ALA A 19 -7.06 -5.99 -4.92
CA ALA A 19 -7.15 -6.34 -3.51
C ALA A 19 -8.45 -5.82 -2.87
N THR A 20 -8.83 -6.45 -1.77
CA THR A 20 -10.00 -6.07 -0.97
C THR A 20 -9.51 -5.65 0.42
N ILE A 21 -9.95 -4.49 0.88
CA ILE A 21 -9.60 -3.97 2.20
C ILE A 21 -10.33 -4.80 3.25
N ILE A 22 -9.57 -5.52 4.07
CA ILE A 22 -10.10 -6.40 5.10
C ILE A 22 -10.06 -5.76 6.49
N ASP A 23 -9.09 -4.89 6.74
CA ASP A 23 -8.93 -4.23 8.03
C ASP A 23 -8.18 -2.90 7.89
N LYS A 24 -8.38 -2.00 8.84
CA LYS A 24 -7.79 -0.67 8.90
C LYS A 24 -7.42 -0.37 10.35
N LYS A 25 -6.17 0.00 10.59
CA LYS A 25 -5.63 0.27 11.93
C LYS A 25 -4.89 1.60 11.95
N VAL A 26 -5.13 2.39 12.99
CA VAL A 26 -4.34 3.59 13.29
C VAL A 26 -3.45 3.26 14.48
N VAL A 27 -2.15 3.50 14.33
CA VAL A 27 -1.17 3.36 15.41
C VAL A 27 -0.70 4.76 15.76
N THR A 28 -1.27 5.30 16.83
CA THR A 28 -0.88 6.59 17.41
C THR A 28 0.36 6.40 18.26
N GLN A 29 1.41 7.18 18.03
CA GLN A 29 2.66 7.10 18.78
C GLN A 29 2.88 8.38 19.60
N LEU A 30 3.32 8.25 20.86
CA LEU A 30 3.72 9.42 21.64
C LEU A 30 4.97 10.05 21.00
N ASN A 31 4.87 11.32 20.62
CA ASN A 31 5.93 12.14 20.00
C ASN A 31 6.32 11.75 18.57
N ALA A 32 5.47 11.04 17.82
CA ALA A 32 5.67 10.77 16.39
C ALA A 32 4.35 10.87 15.62
N ASP A 33 4.44 10.98 14.29
CA ASP A 33 3.27 11.02 13.43
C ASP A 33 2.48 9.69 13.46
N ASP A 34 1.15 9.81 13.41
CA ASP A 34 0.26 8.66 13.38
C ASP A 34 0.50 7.78 12.15
N GLN A 35 0.59 6.48 12.38
CA GLN A 35 0.76 5.50 11.32
C GLN A 35 -0.56 4.86 10.95
N TYR A 36 -0.93 4.95 9.67
CA TYR A 36 -2.16 4.40 9.14
C TYR A 36 -1.87 3.09 8.42
N TRP A 37 -2.20 1.97 9.05
CA TRP A 37 -2.01 0.65 8.50
C TRP A 37 -3.29 0.14 7.86
N ILE A 38 -3.17 -0.42 6.66
CA ILE A 38 -4.28 -1.09 5.97
C ILE A 38 -3.90 -2.55 5.71
N CYS A 39 -4.84 -3.44 5.99
CA CYS A 39 -4.73 -4.84 5.64
C CYS A 39 -5.60 -5.10 4.42
N VAL A 40 -5.02 -5.71 3.40
CA VAL A 40 -5.73 -6.08 2.18
C VAL A 40 -5.57 -7.56 1.89
N ARG A 41 -6.59 -8.16 1.29
CA ARG A 41 -6.53 -9.51 0.75
C ARG A 41 -6.39 -9.43 -0.77
N SER A 42 -5.33 -9.98 -1.31
CA SER A 42 -5.18 -10.12 -2.77
C SER A 42 -6.31 -10.99 -3.30
N ARG A 43 -7.05 -10.50 -4.30
CA ARG A 43 -8.10 -11.30 -4.96
C ARG A 43 -7.50 -12.41 -5.82
N MET A 44 -6.31 -12.20 -6.37
CA MET A 44 -5.64 -13.19 -7.21
C MET A 44 -5.02 -14.31 -6.39
N LEU A 45 -4.35 -13.98 -5.27
CA LEU A 45 -3.58 -14.94 -4.48
C LEU A 45 -4.27 -15.39 -3.20
N GLY A 46 -5.33 -14.70 -2.76
CA GLY A 46 -5.96 -14.93 -1.45
C GLY A 46 -5.10 -14.53 -0.24
N LEU A 47 -3.85 -14.13 -0.45
CA LEU A 47 -2.91 -13.73 0.59
C LEU A 47 -3.27 -12.37 1.19
N LYS A 48 -2.96 -12.22 2.49
CA LYS A 48 -3.10 -10.96 3.22
C LYS A 48 -1.81 -10.17 3.16
N TYR A 49 -1.92 -8.87 2.93
CA TYR A 49 -0.81 -7.93 2.88
C TYR A 49 -1.13 -6.71 3.72
N GLU A 50 -0.12 -6.16 4.36
CA GLU A 50 -0.22 -4.96 5.18
C GLU A 50 0.59 -3.84 4.53
N PHE A 51 -0.03 -2.68 4.40
CA PHE A 51 0.59 -1.49 3.80
C PHE A 51 0.40 -0.28 4.70
N LEU A 52 1.39 0.61 4.70
CA LEU A 52 1.28 1.91 5.33
C LEU A 52 0.61 2.88 4.34
N ALA A 53 -0.53 3.43 4.73
CA ALA A 53 -1.27 4.46 4.01
C ALA A 53 -0.96 5.85 4.57
N SER A 54 -1.20 6.86 3.74
CA SER A 54 -1.30 8.25 4.21
C SER A 54 -2.69 8.50 4.82
N ALA A 55 -2.80 9.47 5.73
CA ALA A 55 -4.06 9.86 6.35
C ALA A 55 -5.17 10.16 5.31
N HIS A 56 -4.80 10.83 4.21
CA HIS A 56 -5.70 11.16 3.12
C HIS A 56 -6.30 9.91 2.45
N ASN A 57 -5.44 8.97 2.05
CA ASN A 57 -5.86 7.70 1.46
C ASN A 57 -6.66 6.86 2.46
N PHE A 58 -6.25 6.87 3.74
CA PHE A 58 -6.94 6.13 4.78
C PHE A 58 -8.37 6.63 4.98
N SER A 59 -8.64 7.93 4.95
CA SER A 59 -9.98 8.48 5.16
C SER A 59 -10.97 8.12 4.05
N VAL A 60 -10.51 7.95 2.81
CA VAL A 60 -11.38 7.65 1.65
C VAL A 60 -11.63 6.15 1.44
N MET A 61 -10.88 5.30 2.12
CA MET A 61 -10.98 3.86 2.01
C MET A 61 -12.06 3.26 2.92
N ASN A 62 -12.91 2.41 2.35
CA ASN A 62 -13.93 1.68 3.09
C ASN A 62 -13.52 0.22 3.34
N LEU A 63 -13.82 -0.27 4.54
CA LEU A 63 -13.69 -1.70 4.87
C LEU A 63 -14.62 -2.52 3.97
N GLY A 64 -14.11 -3.64 3.44
CA GLY A 64 -14.80 -4.44 2.42
C GLY A 64 -14.73 -3.85 1.01
N GLY A 65 -14.22 -2.63 0.86
CA GLY A 65 -13.95 -2.00 -0.43
C GLY A 65 -12.96 -2.82 -1.24
N SER A 66 -13.28 -3.09 -2.50
CA SER A 66 -12.40 -3.79 -3.43
C SER A 66 -11.96 -2.85 -4.53
N GLY A 67 -10.74 -3.04 -5.02
CA GLY A 67 -10.19 -2.17 -6.04
C GLY A 67 -8.77 -2.54 -6.42
N ARG A 68 -8.15 -1.66 -7.21
CA ARG A 68 -6.74 -1.76 -7.59
C ARG A 68 -5.90 -0.96 -6.60
N LEU A 69 -5.03 -1.67 -5.88
CA LEU A 69 -4.09 -1.10 -4.94
C LEU A 69 -2.72 -0.98 -5.61
N THR A 70 -2.20 0.24 -5.67
CA THR A 70 -0.85 0.52 -6.15
C THR A 70 0.06 0.83 -4.96
N TYR A 71 1.17 0.11 -4.86
CA TYR A 71 2.11 0.21 -3.76
C TYR A 71 3.56 0.25 -4.23
N GLU A 72 4.41 0.82 -3.38
CA GLU A 72 5.84 0.90 -3.55
C GLU A 72 6.51 0.36 -2.29
N GLY A 73 7.10 -0.84 -2.38
CA GLY A 73 7.60 -1.54 -1.20
C GLY A 73 6.47 -1.88 -0.22
N LYS A 74 6.41 -1.17 0.92
CA LYS A 74 5.34 -1.29 1.94
C LYS A 74 4.41 -0.08 1.99
N PHE A 75 4.65 0.93 1.17
CA PHE A 75 3.85 2.15 1.16
C PHE A 75 2.77 2.06 0.11
N LEU A 76 1.55 2.35 0.52
CA LEU A 76 0.46 2.56 -0.40
C LEU A 76 0.68 3.90 -1.13
N VAL A 77 0.70 3.84 -2.45
CA VAL A 77 0.75 5.02 -3.31
C VAL A 77 -0.66 5.49 -3.66
N HIS A 78 -1.52 4.56 -4.07
CA HIS A 78 -2.87 4.88 -4.54
C HIS A 78 -3.81 3.70 -4.43
N PHE A 79 -5.10 3.96 -4.21
CA PHE A 79 -6.16 2.95 -4.23
C PHE A 79 -7.31 3.44 -5.11
N GLU A 80 -7.58 2.67 -6.17
CA GLU A 80 -8.68 2.91 -7.09
C GLU A 80 -9.80 1.90 -6.78
N PRO A 81 -10.88 2.30 -6.10
CA PRO A 81 -12.00 1.40 -5.84
C PRO A 81 -12.64 0.94 -7.15
N ASP A 82 -13.04 -0.34 -7.23
CA ASP A 82 -13.83 -0.85 -8.34
C ASP A 82 -15.11 -0.01 -8.44
N LYS A 83 -15.37 0.60 -9.60
CA LYS A 83 -16.67 1.23 -9.86
C LYS A 83 -17.73 0.13 -9.85
N ARG A 84 -18.60 0.16 -8.84
CA ARG A 84 -19.80 -0.66 -8.76
C ARG A 84 -20.93 -0.03 -9.56
#